data_AF-A0A7J4EKN2-F1
#
_entry.id   AF-A0A7J4EKN2-F1
#
_cell.length_a   1.000
_cell.length_b   1.000
_cell.length_c   1.000
_cell.angle_alpha   90.00
_cell.angle_beta   90.00
_cell.angle_gamma   90.00
#
_symmetry.space_group_name_H-M   'P 1'
#
loop_
_entity.id
_entity.type
_entity.pdbx_description
1 polymer ?
#
loop_
_entity_poly.entity_id
_entity_poly.type
_entity_poly.pdbx_seq_one_letter_code
_entity_poly.pdbx_strand_id
1 'polypeptide(L)'
;MRIFSRRGSARKYAYITARVRSMKRKLIPKETYPKLLQMDIPEIIRFIEESEYRQDVDELARSFSGIDLLEHALNRNLARTYRKLIDISQEEAKFLITEYLRYWDIWNIKTILRGKYYGADEEEILD
;
A
#
# COMPACT_ATOMS: atom_id res chain seq x y z
N MET A 1 -4.23 -32.80 15.39
CA MET A 1 -3.43 -31.55 15.41
C MET A 1 -2.08 -31.83 14.75
N ARG A 2 -1.92 -31.53 13.45
CA ARG A 2 -0.68 -31.81 12.70
C ARG A 2 0.29 -30.65 12.89
N ILE A 3 1.38 -30.92 13.60
CA ILE A 3 2.47 -29.99 13.86
C ILE A 3 3.11 -29.60 12.51
N PHE A 4 3.15 -28.30 12.22
CA PHE A 4 3.74 -27.71 11.02
C PHE A 4 5.16 -28.25 10.78
N SER A 5 5.34 -29.05 9.72
CA SER A 5 6.65 -29.49 9.24
C SER A 5 7.42 -28.28 8.68
N ARG A 6 8.44 -27.82 9.42
CA ARG A 6 9.29 -26.67 9.08
C ARG A 6 9.94 -26.74 7.68
N ARG A 7 10.23 -27.94 7.15
CA ARG A 7 10.89 -28.09 5.84
C ARG A 7 9.92 -27.97 4.65
N GLY A 8 8.67 -28.38 4.80
CA GLY A 8 7.66 -28.23 3.74
C GLY A 8 7.15 -26.80 3.60
N SER A 9 7.01 -26.09 4.72
CA SER A 9 6.57 -24.68 4.78
C SER A 9 7.58 -23.73 4.10
N ALA A 10 8.89 -23.91 4.30
CA ALA A 10 9.91 -23.05 3.69
C ALA A 10 9.86 -23.03 2.15
N ARG A 11 9.60 -24.18 1.50
CA ARG A 11 9.40 -24.25 0.04
C ARG A 11 8.10 -23.58 -0.39
N LYS A 12 7.01 -23.75 0.37
CA LYS A 12 5.70 -23.14 0.07
C LYS A 12 5.75 -21.61 0.04
N TYR A 13 6.52 -21.00 0.94
CA TYR A 13 6.63 -19.54 1.02
C TYR A 13 7.83 -18.94 0.25
N ALA A 14 8.71 -19.77 -0.32
CA ALA A 14 9.94 -19.31 -0.95
C ALA A 14 9.66 -18.33 -2.11
N TYR A 15 8.70 -18.65 -2.97
CA TYR A 15 8.33 -17.82 -4.11
C TYR A 15 7.82 -16.44 -3.67
N ILE A 16 6.80 -16.40 -2.80
CA ILE A 16 6.23 -15.14 -2.33
C ILE A 16 7.26 -14.32 -1.55
N THR A 17 8.09 -14.96 -0.72
CA THR A 17 9.14 -14.27 0.04
C THR A 17 10.18 -13.64 -0.88
N ALA A 18 10.59 -14.32 -1.95
CA ALA A 18 11.51 -13.76 -2.94
C ALA A 18 10.90 -12.55 -3.66
N ARG A 19 9.61 -12.63 -4.05
CA ARG A 19 8.88 -11.52 -4.67
C ARG A 19 8.75 -10.32 -3.74
N VAL A 20 8.34 -10.54 -2.49
CA VAL A 20 8.24 -9.49 -1.47
C VAL A 20 9.60 -8.84 -1.22
N ARG A 21 10.68 -9.62 -1.15
CA ARG A 21 12.04 -9.06 -1.00
C ARG A 21 12.45 -8.19 -2.20
N SER A 22 12.09 -8.58 -3.42
CA SER A 22 12.32 -7.77 -4.61
C SER A 22 11.50 -6.47 -4.56
N MET A 23 10.24 -6.54 -4.17
CA MET A 23 9.37 -5.37 -4.01
C MET A 23 9.89 -4.41 -2.92
N LYS A 24 10.35 -4.94 -1.78
CA LYS A 24 10.90 -4.15 -0.68
C LYS A 24 12.10 -3.30 -1.09
N ARG A 25 12.93 -3.77 -2.05
CA ARG A 25 14.08 -3.00 -2.55
C ARG A 25 13.69 -1.72 -3.29
N LYS A 26 12.44 -1.59 -3.70
CA LYS A 26 11.92 -0.42 -4.41
C LYS A 26 11.45 0.68 -3.47
N LEU A 27 11.34 0.40 -2.16
CA LEU A 27 11.01 1.41 -1.17
C LEU A 27 12.12 2.45 -1.09
N ILE A 28 11.73 3.69 -0.79
CA ILE A 28 12.66 4.79 -0.55
C ILE A 28 13.58 4.38 0.61
N PRO A 29 14.91 4.37 0.40
CA PRO A 29 15.84 3.84 1.38
C PRO A 29 16.05 4.86 2.52
N LYS A 30 16.50 4.38 3.68
CA LYS A 30 16.52 5.17 4.92
C LYS A 30 17.40 6.42 4.81
N GLU A 31 18.50 6.30 4.09
CA GLU A 31 19.46 7.36 3.80
C GLU A 31 18.89 8.51 2.97
N THR A 32 17.74 8.33 2.31
CA THR A 32 17.07 9.37 1.53
C THR A 32 16.21 10.30 2.38
N TYR A 33 15.69 9.82 3.52
CA TYR A 33 14.77 10.61 4.35
C TYR A 33 15.34 11.94 4.86
N PRO A 34 16.63 12.07 5.26
CA PRO A 34 17.22 13.37 5.59
C PRO A 34 17.14 14.40 4.46
N LYS A 35 17.25 13.94 3.21
CA LYS A 35 17.09 14.80 2.03
C LYS A 35 15.63 15.23 1.85
N LEU A 36 14.68 14.30 2.02
CA LEU A 36 13.24 14.60 1.94
C LEU A 36 12.78 15.61 3.00
N LEU A 37 13.37 15.58 4.20
CA LEU A 37 13.07 16.54 5.26
C LEU A 37 13.51 17.98 4.96
N GLN A 38 14.37 18.17 3.96
CA GLN A 38 14.84 19.49 3.52
C GLN A 38 14.12 19.98 2.26
N MET A 39 13.17 19.20 1.73
CA MET A 39 12.44 19.47 0.50
C MET A 39 11.04 20.01 0.79
N ASP A 40 10.57 20.92 -0.06
CA ASP A 40 9.16 21.30 -0.08
C ASP A 40 8.31 20.23 -0.79
N ILE A 41 7.00 20.22 -0.55
CA ILE A 41 6.06 19.24 -1.13
C ILE A 41 6.20 19.07 -2.65
N PRO A 42 6.31 20.15 -3.47
CA PRO A 42 6.50 19.99 -4.93
C PRO A 42 7.82 19.34 -5.32
N GLU A 43 8.86 19.44 -4.48
CA GLU A 43 10.13 18.75 -4.69
C GLU A 43 10.03 17.28 -4.30
N ILE A 44 9.31 16.96 -3.22
CA ILE A 44 9.04 15.57 -2.81
C ILE A 44 8.22 14.85 -3.89
N ILE A 45 7.20 15.49 -4.46
CA ILE A 45 6.38 14.92 -5.54
C ILE A 45 7.26 14.58 -6.75
N ARG A 46 8.07 15.55 -7.22
CA ARG A 46 9.03 15.31 -8.32
C ARG A 46 10.00 14.18 -7.99
N PHE A 47 10.50 14.13 -6.75
CA PHE A 47 11.38 13.07 -6.31
C PHE A 47 10.73 11.68 -6.39
N ILE A 48 9.49 11.53 -5.92
CA ILE A 48 8.81 10.22 -5.95
C ILE A 48 8.36 9.83 -7.37
N GLU A 49 8.10 10.81 -8.23
CA GLU A 49 7.78 10.63 -9.65
C GLU A 49 8.96 10.02 -10.44
N GLU A 50 10.19 10.13 -9.94
CA GLU A 50 11.36 9.44 -10.50
C GLU A 50 11.41 7.94 -10.13
N SER A 51 10.51 7.46 -9.28
CA SER A 51 10.49 6.10 -8.75
C SER A 51 9.23 5.31 -9.16
N GLU A 52 8.90 4.23 -8.44
CA GLU A 52 7.73 3.38 -8.73
C GLU A 52 6.37 4.10 -8.55
N TYR A 53 6.37 5.31 -7.99
CA TYR A 53 5.16 6.09 -7.78
C TYR A 53 4.75 6.92 -9.00
N ARG A 54 5.59 7.00 -10.05
CA ARG A 54 5.32 7.81 -11.26
C ARG A 54 3.92 7.63 -11.81
N GLN A 55 3.53 6.39 -12.07
CA GLN A 55 2.24 6.09 -12.68
C GLN A 55 1.08 6.64 -11.84
N ASP A 56 1.19 6.54 -10.52
CA ASP A 56 0.16 7.02 -9.59
C ASP A 56 0.10 8.55 -9.57
N VAL A 57 1.26 9.22 -9.55
CA VAL A 57 1.37 10.68 -9.64
C VAL A 57 0.79 11.20 -10.96
N ASP A 58 1.22 10.65 -12.10
CA ASP A 58 0.79 11.09 -13.43
C ASP A 58 -0.73 10.98 -13.63
N GLU A 59 -1.32 9.88 -13.16
CA GLU A 59 -2.76 9.63 -13.30
C GLU A 59 -3.59 10.53 -12.37
N LEU A 60 -3.07 10.87 -11.18
CA LEU A 60 -3.80 11.64 -10.17
C LEU A 60 -3.56 13.16 -10.24
N ALA A 61 -2.49 13.61 -10.91
CA ALA A 61 -2.14 15.02 -11.04
C ALA A 61 -3.20 15.88 -11.76
N ARG A 62 -4.18 15.26 -12.43
CA ARG A 62 -5.33 15.96 -13.04
C ARG A 62 -6.40 16.35 -12.02
N SER A 63 -6.48 15.63 -10.91
CA SER A 63 -7.55 15.75 -9.91
C SER A 63 -7.05 16.31 -8.59
N PHE A 64 -5.78 16.08 -8.25
CA PHE A 64 -5.18 16.47 -6.98
C PHE A 64 -3.92 17.30 -7.20
N SER A 65 -3.58 18.13 -6.22
CA SER A 65 -2.36 18.94 -6.22
C SER A 65 -1.76 19.00 -4.82
N GLY A 66 -0.50 19.45 -4.70
CA GLY A 66 0.14 19.62 -3.40
C GLY A 66 0.16 18.34 -2.57
N ILE A 67 -0.17 18.45 -1.28
CA ILE A 67 -0.09 17.33 -0.35
C ILE A 67 -1.12 16.23 -0.66
N ASP A 68 -2.32 16.60 -1.13
CA ASP A 68 -3.37 15.63 -1.48
C ASP A 68 -2.92 14.72 -2.63
N LEU A 69 -2.22 15.29 -3.63
CA LEU A 69 -1.65 14.49 -4.72
C LEU A 69 -0.65 13.47 -4.21
N LEU A 70 0.22 13.89 -3.29
CA LEU A 70 1.22 13.01 -2.68
C LEU A 70 0.54 11.87 -1.90
N GLU A 71 -0.44 12.19 -1.05
CA GLU A 71 -1.15 11.21 -0.24
C GLU A 71 -1.94 10.22 -1.10
N HIS A 72 -2.74 10.69 -2.04
CA HIS A 72 -3.51 9.80 -2.92
C HIS A 72 -2.60 8.93 -3.79
N ALA A 73 -1.48 9.46 -4.29
CA ALA A 73 -0.53 8.67 -5.08
C ALA A 73 0.10 7.55 -4.25
N LEU A 74 0.54 7.83 -3.03
CA LEU A 74 1.12 6.83 -2.12
C LEU A 74 0.08 5.79 -1.69
N ASN A 75 -1.13 6.22 -1.32
CA ASN A 75 -2.22 5.34 -0.91
C ASN A 75 -2.67 4.42 -2.06
N ARG A 76 -2.80 4.95 -3.28
CA ARG A 76 -3.16 4.16 -4.46
C ARG A 76 -2.07 3.15 -4.81
N ASN A 77 -0.80 3.53 -4.69
CA ASN A 77 0.32 2.61 -4.94
C ASN A 77 0.35 1.49 -3.89
N LEU A 78 0.10 1.81 -2.62
CA LEU A 78 -0.01 0.85 -1.53
C LEU A 78 -1.15 -0.15 -1.78
N ALA A 79 -2.33 0.35 -2.15
CA ALA A 79 -3.48 -0.49 -2.48
C ALA A 79 -3.19 -1.43 -3.67
N ARG A 80 -2.57 -0.92 -4.75
CA ARG A 80 -2.11 -1.75 -5.89
C ARG A 80 -1.12 -2.82 -5.44
N THR A 81 -0.18 -2.45 -4.57
CA THR A 81 0.83 -3.35 -4.03
C THR A 81 0.20 -4.49 -3.21
N TYR A 82 -0.78 -4.19 -2.36
CA TYR A 82 -1.52 -5.19 -1.59
C TYR A 82 -2.30 -6.15 -2.49
N ARG A 83 -3.03 -5.64 -3.50
CA ARG A 83 -3.72 -6.49 -4.48
C ARG A 83 -2.74 -7.41 -5.21
N LYS A 84 -1.62 -6.85 -5.67
CA LYS A 84 -0.55 -7.63 -6.30
C LYS A 84 -0.01 -8.73 -5.40
N LEU A 85 0.19 -8.48 -4.10
CA LEU A 85 0.61 -9.51 -3.14
C LEU A 85 -0.41 -10.64 -3.01
N ILE A 86 -1.70 -10.32 -2.95
CA ILE A 86 -2.78 -11.32 -2.92
C ILE A 86 -2.79 -12.13 -4.22
N ASP A 87 -2.65 -11.47 -5.38
CA ASP A 87 -2.74 -12.09 -6.71
C ASP A 87 -1.60 -13.07 -6.98
N ILE A 88 -0.38 -12.72 -6.59
CA ILE A 88 0.80 -13.57 -6.79
C ILE A 88 0.96 -14.65 -5.72
N SER A 89 0.17 -14.60 -4.64
CA SER A 89 0.21 -15.58 -3.56
C SER A 89 -0.68 -16.79 -3.86
N GLN A 90 -0.31 -17.94 -3.30
CA GLN A 90 -1.02 -19.20 -3.50
C GLN A 90 -1.35 -19.87 -2.16
N GLU A 91 -2.43 -20.68 -2.17
CA GLU A 91 -2.85 -21.52 -1.05
C GLU A 91 -2.88 -20.77 0.30
N GLU A 92 -2.17 -21.30 1.30
CA GLU A 92 -2.07 -20.80 2.67
C GLU A 92 -1.53 -19.36 2.74
N ALA A 93 -0.58 -18.99 1.89
CA ALA A 93 -0.03 -17.64 1.88
C ALA A 93 -1.08 -16.60 1.47
N LYS A 94 -1.87 -16.92 0.44
CA LYS A 94 -2.95 -16.04 -0.02
C LYS A 94 -4.00 -15.86 1.08
N PHE A 95 -4.37 -16.95 1.75
CA PHE A 95 -5.30 -16.90 2.88
C PHE A 95 -4.76 -15.98 3.99
N LEU A 96 -3.54 -16.21 4.48
CA LEU A 96 -2.96 -15.42 5.57
C LEU A 96 -2.83 -13.94 5.24
N ILE A 97 -2.38 -13.59 4.02
CA ILE A 97 -2.26 -12.19 3.59
C ILE A 97 -3.64 -11.53 3.49
N THR A 98 -4.63 -12.23 2.93
CA THR A 98 -6.00 -11.71 2.80
C THR A 98 -6.63 -11.47 4.18
N GLU A 99 -6.49 -12.42 5.09
CA GLU A 99 -6.99 -12.27 6.47
C GLU A 99 -6.30 -11.14 7.22
N TYR A 100 -4.99 -10.95 7.03
CA TYR A 100 -4.28 -9.82 7.61
C TYR A 100 -4.80 -8.47 7.09
N LEU A 101 -5.01 -8.36 5.77
CA LEU A 101 -5.49 -7.14 5.14
C LEU A 101 -6.95 -6.81 5.47
N ARG A 102 -7.77 -7.81 5.84
CA ARG A 102 -9.18 -7.63 6.24
C ARG A 102 -9.34 -6.66 7.43
N TYR A 103 -8.31 -6.48 8.25
CA TYR A 103 -8.33 -5.48 9.31
C TYR A 103 -8.64 -4.07 8.77
N TRP A 104 -8.02 -3.69 7.64
CA TRP A 104 -8.24 -2.41 7.00
C TRP A 104 -9.64 -2.32 6.37
N ASP A 105 -10.14 -3.40 5.78
CA ASP A 105 -11.51 -3.44 5.25
C ASP A 105 -12.53 -3.16 6.36
N ILE A 106 -12.36 -3.80 7.53
CA ILE A 106 -13.24 -3.58 8.69
C ILE A 106 -13.15 -2.14 9.17
N TRP A 107 -11.94 -1.58 9.23
CA TRP A 107 -11.75 -0.20 9.65
C TRP A 107 -12.41 0.78 8.68
N ASN A 108 -12.23 0.59 7.37
CA ASN A 108 -12.85 1.39 6.32
C ASN A 108 -14.38 1.30 6.37
N ILE A 109 -14.94 0.11 6.53
CA ILE A 109 -16.39 -0.09 6.69
C ILE A 109 -16.89 0.68 7.92
N LYS A 110 -16.17 0.61 9.04
CA LYS A 110 -16.53 1.34 10.25
C LYS A 110 -16.51 2.85 10.04
N THR A 111 -15.51 3.37 9.32
CA THR A 111 -15.41 4.79 8.98
C THR A 111 -16.60 5.22 8.12
N ILE A 112 -16.92 4.47 7.06
CA ILE A 112 -18.07 4.74 6.18
C ILE A 112 -19.39 4.73 6.96
N LEU A 113 -19.61 3.70 7.78
CA LEU A 113 -20.84 3.59 8.59
C LEU A 113 -20.97 4.75 9.57
N ARG A 114 -19.86 5.18 10.20
CA ARG A 114 -19.85 6.32 11.11
C ARG A 114 -20.19 7.62 10.37
N GLY A 115 -19.54 7.88 9.23
CA GLY A 115 -19.80 9.07 8.43
C GLY A 115 -21.25 9.16 8.00
N LYS A 116 -21.81 8.06 7.46
CA LYS A 116 -23.22 8.00 7.08
C LYS A 116 -24.18 8.20 8.26
N TYR A 117 -23.84 7.67 9.44
CA TYR A 117 -24.65 7.84 10.64
C TYR A 117 -24.71 9.32 11.10
N TYR A 118 -23.62 10.07 10.96
CA TYR A 118 -23.57 11.49 11.32
C TYR A 118 -23.99 12.43 10.19
N GLY A 119 -24.35 11.91 9.01
CA GLY A 119 -24.77 12.71 7.87
C GLY A 119 -23.64 13.49 7.20
N ALA A 120 -22.39 13.02 7.31
CA ALA A 120 -21.27 13.56 6.54
C ALA A 120 -21.49 13.31 5.04
N ASP A 121 -21.01 14.23 4.20
CA ASP A 121 -21.08 14.07 2.75
C ASP A 121 -20.11 12.98 2.27
N GLU A 122 -20.34 12.40 1.10
CA GLU A 122 -19.51 11.32 0.57
C GLU A 122 -18.04 11.73 0.39
N GLU A 123 -17.78 12.99 0.01
CA GLU A 123 -16.42 13.52 -0.09
C GLU A 123 -15.71 13.52 1.27
N GLU A 124 -16.39 13.97 2.34
CA GLU A 124 -15.85 14.00 3.70
C GLU A 124 -15.62 12.59 4.30
N ILE A 125 -16.34 11.59 3.80
CA ILE A 125 -16.16 10.18 4.22
C ILE A 125 -14.98 9.52 3.50
N LEU A 126 -14.67 9.96 2.29
CA LEU A 126 -13.67 9.37 1.41
C LEU A 126 -12.29 10.05 1.50
N ASP A 127 -12.23 11.27 2.02
CA ASP A 127 -11.01 11.93 2.53
C ASP A 127 -10.50 11.25 3.82
#